data_AF-A0AAJ2CEV9-F1
#
_entry.id   AF-A0AAJ2CEV9-F1
#
_cell.length_a   1.000
_cell.length_b   1.000
_cell.length_c   1.000
_cell.angle_alpha   90.00
_cell.angle_beta   90.00
_cell.angle_gamma   90.00
#
_symmetry.space_group_name_H-M   'P 1'
#
loop_
_entity.id
_entity.type
_entity.pdbx_description
1 polymer ?
#
loop_
_entity_poly.entity_id
_entity_poly.type
_entity_poly.pdbx_seq_one_letter_code
_entity_poly.pdbx_strand_id
1 'polypeptide(L)' 'MIKLYTLPLFWISVGCLLYFSGTLFIFLYGDIILWQKQPILYYQLWSIYYVLLFVFRILLAVGLWFSKTAFQLSKSFSN' A
#
# COMPACT_ATOMS: atom_id res chain seq x y z
N MET A 1 20.71 10.54 -14.58
CA MET A 1 19.35 10.87 -14.08
C MET A 1 18.80 9.64 -13.37
N ILE A 2 18.69 9.68 -12.03
CA ILE A 2 18.17 8.56 -11.24
C ILE A 2 16.65 8.55 -11.41
N LYS A 3 16.07 7.38 -11.73
CA LYS A 3 14.63 7.24 -11.93
C LYS A 3 13.97 6.98 -10.59
N LEU A 4 12.96 7.76 -10.20
CA LEU A 4 12.35 7.67 -8.86
C LEU A 4 11.79 6.27 -8.55
N TYR A 5 11.24 5.58 -9.55
CA TYR A 5 10.65 4.25 -9.39
C TYR A 5 11.68 3.14 -9.12
N THR A 6 12.99 3.40 -9.24
CA THR A 6 14.01 2.40 -8.87
C THR A 6 14.36 2.47 -7.39
N LEU A 7 13.91 3.52 -6.68
CA LEU A 7 14.14 3.68 -5.26
C LEU A 7 13.13 2.82 -4.48
N PRO A 8 13.58 1.94 -3.57
CA PRO A 8 12.67 1.13 -2.76
C PRO A 8 11.73 2.00 -1.90
N LEU A 9 12.24 3.15 -1.46
CA LEU A 9 11.48 4.12 -0.67
C LEU A 9 10.27 4.70 -1.42
N PHE A 10 10.35 4.83 -2.75
CA PHE A 10 9.24 5.32 -3.57
C PHE A 10 8.03 4.37 -3.46
N TRP A 11 8.25 3.07 -3.64
CA TRP A 11 7.19 2.05 -3.58
C TRP A 11 6.57 1.94 -2.19
N ILE A 12 7.39 2.05 -1.14
CA ILE A 12 6.91 2.04 0.25
C ILE A 12 6.05 3.28 0.52
N SER A 13 6.52 4.47 0.14
CA SER A 13 5.78 5.72 0.34
C SER A 13 4.47 5.75 -0.44
N VAL A 14 4.46 5.30 -1.70
CA VAL A 14 3.23 5.19 -2.51
C VAL A 14 2.26 4.21 -1.87
N GLY A 15 2.74 3.04 -1.43
CA GLY A 15 1.93 2.07 -0.70
C GLY A 15 1.30 2.67 0.56
N CYS A 16 2.11 3.32 1.40
CA CYS A 16 1.62 3.96 2.62
C CYS A 16 0.57 5.02 2.31
N LEU A 17 0.82 5.89 1.34
CA LEU A 17 -0.11 6.97 0.98
C LEU A 17 -1.45 6.42 0.50
N LEU A 18 -1.42 5.41 -0.38
CA LEU A 18 -2.61 4.81 -0.98
C LEU A 18 -3.42 4.03 0.09
N TYR A 19 -2.75 3.26 0.94
CA TYR A 19 -3.39 2.55 2.06
C TYR A 19 -4.00 3.51 3.08
N PHE A 20 -3.27 4.54 3.50
CA PHE A 20 -3.73 5.47 4.52
C PHE A 20 -4.87 6.34 3.99
N SER A 21 -4.76 6.83 2.76
CA SER A 21 -5.83 7.61 2.12
C SER A 21 -7.11 6.78 1.96
N GLY A 22 -7.03 5.57 1.40
CA GLY A 22 -8.22 4.74 1.21
C GLY A 22 -8.83 4.26 2.52
N THR A 23 -8.01 3.95 3.53
CA THR A 23 -8.52 3.60 4.88
C THR A 23 -9.19 4.79 5.54
N LEU A 24 -8.66 6.01 5.37
CA LEU A 24 -9.26 7.24 5.86
C LEU A 24 -10.66 7.46 5.24
N PHE A 25 -10.81 7.24 3.93
CA PHE A 25 -12.13 7.29 3.27
C PHE A 25 -13.10 6.26 3.89
N ILE A 26 -12.65 5.03 4.10
CA ILE A 26 -13.48 3.98 4.72
C ILE A 26 -13.91 4.37 6.13
N PHE A 27 -13.04 5.00 6.93
CA PHE A 27 -13.38 5.48 8.26
C PHE A 27 -14.34 6.67 8.24
N LEU A 28 -14.13 7.65 7.34
CA LEU A 28 -15.00 8.82 7.24
C LEU A 28 -16.44 8.44 6.86
N TYR A 29 -16.57 7.53 5.90
CA TYR A 29 -17.87 7.10 5.38
C TYR A 29 -18.42 5.87 6.11
N GLY A 30 -17.62 5.21 6.94
CA GLY A 30 -17.99 4.00 7.66
C GLY A 30 -19.21 4.23 8.55
N ASP A 31 -19.26 5.34 9.28
CA ASP A 31 -20.40 5.66 10.16
C ASP A 31 -21.70 5.85 9.35
N ILE A 32 -21.64 6.63 8.26
CA ILE A 32 -22.78 6.88 7.36
C ILE A 32 -23.31 5.57 6.77
N ILE A 33 -22.42 4.69 6.33
CA ILE A 33 -22.77 3.42 5.68
C ILE A 33 -23.31 2.41 6.70
N LEU A 34 -22.75 2.37 7.91
CA LEU A 34 -23.18 1.50 8.99
C LEU A 34 -24.55 1.90 9.55
N TRP A 35 -24.85 3.20 9.58
CA TRP A 35 -26.15 3.73 10.02
C TRP A 35 -27.32 3.29 9.15
N GLN A 36 -27.09 3.03 7.85
CA GLN A 36 -28.15 2.57 6.95
C GLN A 36 -28.59 1.11 7.18
N LYS A 37 -27.95 0.36 8.10
CA LYS A 37 -28.23 -1.07 8.40
C LYS A 37 -28.36 -1.95 7.14
N GLN A 38 -27.63 -1.61 6.09
CA GLN A 38 -27.60 -2.35 4.83
C GLN A 38 -26.44 -3.37 4.90
N PRO A 39 -26.69 -4.66 5.14
CA PRO A 39 -25.63 -5.66 5.30
C PRO A 39 -24.76 -5.78 4.05
N ILE A 40 -25.33 -5.55 2.86
CA ILE A 40 -24.60 -5.59 1.60
C ILE A 40 -23.49 -4.52 1.53
N LEU A 41 -23.78 -3.30 1.99
CA LEU A 41 -22.82 -2.19 1.98
C LEU A 41 -21.68 -2.44 2.98
N TYR A 42 -21.99 -3.06 4.12
CA TYR A 42 -20.99 -3.50 5.09
C TYR A 42 -19.96 -4.45 4.44
N TYR A 43 -20.42 -5.52 3.78
CA TYR A 43 -19.53 -6.48 3.14
C TYR A 43 -18.71 -5.85 2.00
N GLN A 44 -19.30 -4.93 1.23
CA GLN A 44 -18.58 -4.20 0.17
C GLN A 44 -17.47 -3.32 0.75
N LEU A 45 -17.75 -2.59 1.83
CA LEU A 45 -16.79 -1.71 2.48
C LEU A 45 -15.58 -2.48 3.03
N TRP A 46 -15.83 -3.62 3.67
CA TRP A 46 -14.75 -4.52 4.11
C TRP A 46 -14.00 -5.15 2.93
N SER A 47 -14.69 -5.48 1.84
CA SER A 47 -14.05 -5.99 0.64
C SER A 47 -13.08 -4.96 0.04
N ILE A 48 -13.47 -3.69 -0.01
CA ILE A 48 -12.60 -2.58 -0.45
C ILE A 48 -11.39 -2.46 0.48
N TYR A 49 -11.59 -2.53 1.80
CA TYR A 49 -10.50 -2.52 2.76
C TYR A 49 -9.48 -3.66 2.49
N TYR A 50 -9.94 -4.88 2.26
CA TYR A 50 -9.07 -6.01 1.96
C TYR A 50 -8.33 -5.86 0.62
N VAL A 51 -8.98 -5.33 -0.41
CA VAL A 51 -8.31 -5.02 -1.70
C VAL A 51 -7.22 -3.97 -1.50
N LEU A 52 -7.50 -2.93 -0.74
CA LEU A 52 -6.53 -1.87 -0.42
C LEU A 52 -5.32 -2.43 0.34
N LEU A 53 -5.57 -3.28 1.33
CA LEU A 53 -4.53 -3.97 2.09
C LEU A 53 -3.70 -4.91 1.20
N PHE A 54 -4.33 -5.61 0.26
CA PHE A 54 -3.65 -6.48 -0.69
C PHE A 54 -2.71 -5.69 -1.61
N VAL A 55 -3.19 -4.60 -2.19
CA VAL A 55 -2.37 -3.68 -3.01
C VAL A 55 -1.21 -3.11 -2.19
N PHE A 56 -1.46 -2.71 -0.94
CA PHE A 56 -0.42 -2.22 -0.04
C PHE A 56 0.68 -3.25 0.20
N ARG A 57 0.31 -4.52 0.45
CA ARG A 57 1.28 -5.61 0.64
C ARG A 57 2.10 -5.87 -0.61
N ILE A 58 1.51 -5.79 -1.81
CA ILE A 58 2.25 -5.92 -3.06
C ILE A 58 3.27 -4.79 -3.20
N LEU A 59 2.87 -3.54 -2.96
CA LEU A 59 3.76 -2.38 -3.03
C LEU A 59 4.91 -2.47 -2.03
N LEU A 60 4.65 -2.95 -0.82
CA LEU A 60 5.70 -3.25 0.16
C LEU A 60 6.64 -4.36 -0.30
N ALA A 61 6.11 -5.46 -0.85
CA ALA A 61 6.92 -6.55 -1.36
C ALA A 61 7.83 -6.09 -2.50
N VAL A 62 7.31 -5.26 -3.41
CA VAL A 62 8.06 -4.63 -4.51
C VAL A 62 9.15 -3.71 -3.94
N GLY A 63 8.82 -2.83 -3.00
CA GLY A 63 9.79 -1.96 -2.35
C GLY A 63 10.90 -2.73 -1.63
N LEU A 64 10.56 -3.81 -0.94
CA LEU A 64 11.54 -4.66 -0.24
C LEU A 64 12.44 -5.42 -1.22
N TRP A 65 11.88 -5.87 -2.36
CA TRP A 65 12.65 -6.50 -3.43
C TRP A 65 13.71 -5.56 -4.01
N PHE A 66 13.33 -4.33 -4.33
CA PHE A 66 14.29 -3.31 -4.79
C PHE A 66 15.36 -2.98 -3.74
N SER A 67 15.02 -3.02 -2.45
CA SER A 67 15.99 -2.78 -1.37
C SER A 67 17.05 -3.87 -1.30
N LYS A 68 16.67 -5.15 -1.41
CA LYS A 68 17.64 -6.26 -1.45
C LYS A 68 18.58 -6.17 -2.64
N THR A 69 18.05 -5.85 -3.82
CA THR A 69 18.85 -5.69 -5.05
C THR A 69 19.85 -4.54 -4.91
N ALA A 70 19.43 -3.39 -4.36
CA ALA A 70 20.31 -2.25 -4.14
C ALA A 70 21.42 -2.55 -3.11
N PHE A 71 21.09 -3.26 -2.03
CA PHE A 71 22.06 -3.68 -1.01
C PHE A 71 23.07 -4.72 -1.54
N GLN A 72 22.62 -5.66 -2.36
CA GLN A 72 23.52 -6.65 -2.98
C GLN A 72 24.47 -6.00 -4.00
N LEU A 73 23.99 -5.03 -4.78
CA LEU A 73 24.83 -4.26 -5.70
C LEU A 73 25.92 -3.48 -4.95
N SER A 74 25.59 -2.77 -3.87
CA SER A 74 26.61 -2.01 -3.12
C SER A 74 27.68 -2.91 -2.51
N LYS A 75 27.31 -4.11 -2.05
CA LYS A 75 28.26 -5.10 -1.54
C LYS A 75 29.19 -5.63 -2.64
N SER A 76 28.70 -5.81 -3.86
CA SER A 76 29.51 -6.28 -4.99
C SER A 76 30.56 -5.28 -5.48
N PHE A 77 30.30 -3.97 -5.33
CA PHE A 77 31.28 -2.92 -5.71
C PHE A 77 32.30 -2.62 -4.59
N SER A 78 32.15 -3.22 -3.42
CA SER A 78 33.04 -3.07 -2.26
C SER A 78 34.09 -4.19 -2.13
N ASN A 79 34.02 -5.22 -2.99
CA ASN A 79 35.00 -6.31 -3.11
C ASN A 79 35.76 -6.16 -4.42
#